data_AF-A0A1Q9XIL5-F1
#
_entry.id   AF-A0A1Q9XIL5-F1
#
_cell.length_a   1.000
_cell.length_b   1.000
_cell.length_c   1.000
_cell.angle_alpha   90.00
_cell.angle_beta   90.00
_cell.angle_gamma   90.00
#
_symmetry.space_group_name_H-M   'P 1'
#
loop_
_entity.id
_entity.type
_entity.pdbx_description
1 polymer ?
#
loop_
_entity_poly.entity_id
_entity_poly.type
_entity_poly.pdbx_seq_one_letter_code
_entity_poly.pdbx_strand_id
1 'polypeptide(L)'
;MHLTQNQIASAPANGALSLVELHRQSMRIRSLDAMKLIVINELQQGEPALCSAFADFCATRLDRDTTVALCLSRIHRDNSLQGVALKWLREHVDQCQEEFAAEEVERRIAAAPLQELPQ
;
A
#
# COMPACT_ATOMS: atom_id res chain seq x y z
N MET A 1 37.56 -41.79 -37.16
CA MET A 1 37.02 -40.58 -37.81
C MET A 1 35.52 -40.74 -37.96
N HIS A 2 34.71 -40.08 -37.13
CA HIS A 2 33.29 -39.84 -37.41
C HIS A 2 32.90 -38.48 -36.83
N LEU A 3 32.40 -37.61 -37.72
CA LEU A 3 31.81 -36.31 -37.44
C LEU A 3 30.33 -36.49 -37.11
N THR A 4 29.87 -35.89 -36.00
CA THR A 4 28.47 -35.48 -35.77
C THR A 4 28.54 -34.21 -34.91
N GLN A 5 28.48 -33.02 -35.52
CA GLN A 5 27.28 -32.18 -35.65
C GLN A 5 26.59 -31.82 -34.33
N ASN A 6 26.69 -30.53 -34.00
CA ASN A 6 25.66 -29.65 -33.46
C ASN A 6 24.77 -30.17 -32.33
N GLN A 7 24.95 -29.57 -31.15
CA GLN A 7 23.87 -28.92 -30.39
C GLN A 7 24.50 -28.06 -29.28
N ILE A 8 24.87 -26.82 -29.62
CA ILE A 8 24.93 -25.74 -28.63
C ILE A 8 23.46 -25.42 -28.34
N ALA A 9 22.92 -26.01 -27.28
CA ALA A 9 21.63 -25.64 -26.74
C ALA A 9 21.68 -24.14 -26.41
N SER A 10 21.00 -23.32 -27.22
CA SER A 10 20.65 -21.96 -26.85
C SER A 10 19.81 -22.03 -25.59
N ALA A 11 20.45 -21.72 -24.45
CA ALA A 11 19.72 -21.32 -23.26
C ALA A 11 18.85 -20.11 -23.63
N PRO A 12 17.55 -20.08 -23.28
CA PRO A 12 16.77 -18.87 -23.44
C PRO A 12 17.38 -17.80 -22.54
N ALA A 13 17.77 -16.68 -23.14
CA ALA A 13 18.22 -15.49 -22.45
C ALA A 13 17.06 -14.90 -21.64
N ASN A 14 16.79 -15.47 -20.47
CA ASN A 14 15.89 -14.92 -19.48
C ASN A 14 16.60 -13.78 -18.74
N GLY A 15 16.08 -12.55 -18.86
CA GLY A 15 16.23 -11.55 -17.81
C GLY A 15 16.94 -10.23 -18.13
N ALA A 16 16.94 -9.73 -19.36
CA ALA A 16 17.32 -8.34 -19.63
C ALA A 16 16.11 -7.53 -20.09
N LEU A 17 15.45 -6.83 -19.16
CA LEU A 17 14.48 -5.78 -19.51
C LEU A 17 15.23 -4.71 -20.33
N SER A 18 14.66 -4.33 -21.47
CA SER A 18 15.19 -3.23 -22.29
C SER A 18 15.33 -1.96 -21.45
N LEU A 19 16.34 -1.12 -21.72
CA LEU A 19 16.50 0.19 -21.08
C LEU A 19 15.22 1.04 -21.17
N VAL A 20 14.48 0.90 -22.26
CA VAL A 20 13.18 1.57 -22.46
C VAL A 20 12.11 1.03 -21.50
N GLU A 21 12.06 -0.29 -21.30
CA GLU A 21 11.11 -0.94 -20.39
C GLU A 21 11.41 -0.59 -18.93
N LEU A 22 12.69 -0.57 -18.56
CA LEU A 22 13.15 -0.12 -17.23
C LEU A 22 12.80 1.34 -16.97
N HIS A 23 12.99 2.21 -17.96
CA HIS A 23 12.62 3.62 -17.85
C HIS A 23 11.11 3.79 -17.68
N ARG A 24 10.31 3.06 -18.48
CA ARG A 24 8.85 3.06 -18.38
C ARG A 24 8.37 2.58 -17.01
N GLN A 25 8.96 1.50 -16.49
CA GLN A 25 8.66 0.98 -15.16
C GLN A 25 9.03 1.98 -14.07
N SER A 26 10.19 2.65 -14.17
CA SER A 26 10.61 3.68 -13.20
C SER A 26 9.65 4.86 -13.18
N MET A 27 9.21 5.35 -14.35
CA MET A 27 8.23 6.42 -14.44
C MET A 27 6.89 6.03 -13.83
N ARG A 28 6.45 4.78 -14.04
CA ARG A 28 5.25 4.25 -13.40
C ARG A 28 5.35 4.24 -11.88
N ILE A 29 6.46 3.76 -11.33
CA ILE A 29 6.69 3.73 -9.87
C ILE A 29 6.61 5.15 -9.30
N ARG A 30 7.32 6.11 -9.91
CA ARG A 30 7.28 7.52 -9.47
C ARG A 30 5.87 8.11 -9.51
N SER A 31 5.08 7.76 -10.53
CA SER A 31 3.69 8.20 -10.63
C SER A 31 2.82 7.62 -9.51
N LEU A 32 3.02 6.34 -9.16
CA LEU A 32 2.30 5.72 -8.04
C LEU A 32 2.69 6.37 -6.71
N ASP A 33 3.99 6.61 -6.48
CA ASP A 33 4.47 7.26 -5.27
C ASP A 33 3.92 8.68 -5.12
N ALA A 34 3.85 9.44 -6.22
CA ALA A 34 3.23 10.77 -6.22
C ALA A 34 1.74 10.70 -5.85
N MET A 35 1.00 9.70 -6.36
CA MET A 35 -0.42 9.53 -6.00
C MET A 35 -0.61 9.14 -4.54
N LYS A 36 0.27 8.29 -3.97
CA LYS A 36 0.23 7.97 -2.54
C LYS A 36 0.41 9.22 -1.69
N LEU A 37 1.35 10.09 -2.06
CA LEU A 37 1.56 11.37 -1.37
C LEU A 37 0.33 12.28 -1.45
N ILE A 38 -0.39 12.29 -2.57
CA ILE A 38 -1.65 13.03 -2.71
C ILE A 38 -2.70 12.50 -1.72
N VAL A 39 -2.90 11.18 -1.64
CA VAL A 39 -3.84 10.56 -0.70
C VAL A 39 -3.49 10.91 0.75
N ILE A 40 -2.21 10.82 1.11
CA ILE A 40 -1.73 11.17 2.46
C ILE A 40 -1.98 12.66 2.76
N ASN A 41 -1.72 13.54 1.80
CA ASN A 41 -1.97 14.97 1.96
C ASN A 41 -3.48 15.27 2.11
N GLU A 42 -4.35 14.61 1.36
CA GLU A 42 -5.81 14.73 1.52
C GLU A 42 -6.29 14.26 2.91
N LEU A 43 -5.72 13.17 3.44
CA LEU A 43 -5.97 12.71 4.81
C LEU A 43 -5.54 13.78 5.83
N GLN A 44 -4.37 14.39 5.65
CA GLN A 44 -3.87 15.45 6.54
C GLN A 44 -4.71 16.73 6.46
N GLN A 45 -5.28 17.03 5.29
CA GLN A 45 -6.20 18.14 5.10
C GLN A 45 -7.59 17.87 5.68
N GLY A 46 -7.88 16.62 6.08
CA GLY A 46 -9.13 16.26 6.73
C GLY A 46 -10.30 16.12 5.76
N GLU A 47 -10.06 15.62 4.54
CA GLU A 47 -11.17 15.32 3.62
C GLU A 47 -12.13 14.29 4.27
N PRO A 48 -13.40 14.65 4.54
CA PRO A 48 -14.26 13.85 5.41
C PRO A 48 -14.50 12.42 4.94
N ALA A 49 -14.69 12.20 3.63
CA ALA A 49 -15.00 10.86 3.11
C ALA A 49 -13.78 9.93 3.21
N LEU A 50 -12.59 10.45 2.91
CA LEU A 50 -11.32 9.75 2.99
C LEU A 50 -10.94 9.47 4.45
N CYS A 51 -11.13 10.43 5.35
CA CYS A 51 -10.91 10.21 6.78
C CYS A 51 -11.85 9.14 7.35
N SER A 52 -13.13 9.13 6.94
CA SER A 52 -14.06 8.07 7.35
C SER A 52 -13.62 6.71 6.82
N ALA A 53 -13.28 6.62 5.53
CA ALA A 53 -12.81 5.38 4.92
C ALA A 53 -11.51 4.88 5.58
N PHE A 54 -10.61 5.78 5.95
CA PHE A 54 -9.38 5.45 6.67
C PHE A 54 -9.64 4.97 8.09
N ALA A 55 -10.59 5.58 8.80
CA ALA A 55 -10.98 5.12 10.14
C ALA A 55 -11.60 3.71 10.08
N ASP A 56 -12.47 3.45 9.11
CA ASP A 56 -13.05 2.12 8.88
C ASP A 56 -11.97 1.09 8.50
N PHE A 57 -11.01 1.50 7.67
CA PHE A 57 -9.85 0.68 7.32
C PHE A 57 -9.03 0.30 8.57
N CYS A 58 -8.71 1.27 9.42
CA CYS A 58 -8.00 1.03 10.68
C CYS A 58 -8.80 0.10 11.59
N ALA A 59 -10.10 0.33 11.74
CA ALA A 59 -10.97 -0.41 12.67
C ALA A 59 -11.11 -1.90 12.27
N THR A 60 -11.21 -2.19 10.96
CA THR A 60 -11.33 -3.57 10.45
C THR A 60 -10.06 -4.40 10.62
N ARG A 61 -8.91 -3.75 10.80
CA ARG A 61 -7.59 -4.39 10.94
C ARG A 61 -7.00 -4.29 12.35
N LEU A 62 -7.70 -3.64 13.29
CA LEU A 62 -7.20 -3.46 14.65
C LEU A 62 -7.07 -4.82 15.34
N ASP A 63 -5.89 -5.06 15.93
CA ASP A 63 -5.63 -6.32 16.59
C ASP A 63 -6.46 -6.47 17.88
N ARG A 64 -6.69 -7.73 18.24
CA ARG A 64 -7.51 -8.08 19.40
C ARG A 64 -6.90 -7.58 20.71
N ASP A 65 -5.58 -7.59 20.83
CA ASP A 65 -4.90 -7.26 22.09
C ASP A 65 -5.00 -5.77 22.38
N THR A 66 -4.80 -4.91 21.37
CA THR A 66 -5.04 -3.47 21.46
C THR A 66 -6.50 -3.18 21.81
N THR A 67 -7.44 -3.85 21.15
CA THR A 67 -8.88 -3.70 21.45
C THR A 67 -9.19 -4.05 22.90
N VAL A 68 -8.69 -5.20 23.38
CA VAL A 68 -8.88 -5.65 24.77
C VAL A 68 -8.23 -4.68 25.76
N ALA A 69 -7.02 -4.20 25.50
CA ALA A 69 -6.33 -3.25 26.36
C ALA A 69 -7.07 -1.90 26.47
N LEU A 70 -7.62 -1.40 25.36
CA LEU A 70 -8.47 -0.20 25.36
C LEU A 70 -9.75 -0.42 26.19
N CYS A 71 -10.41 -1.58 26.06
CA CYS A 71 -11.59 -1.89 26.85
C CYS A 71 -11.29 -2.03 28.35
N LEU A 72 -10.27 -2.81 28.70
CA LEU A 72 -9.90 -3.06 30.10
C LEU A 72 -9.40 -1.79 30.79
N SER A 73 -8.57 -0.99 30.12
CA SER A 73 -8.12 0.30 30.68
C SER A 73 -9.30 1.22 30.99
N ARG A 74 -10.33 1.24 30.15
CA ARG A 74 -11.54 2.03 30.39
C ARG A 74 -12.39 1.49 31.55
N ILE A 75 -12.60 0.17 31.61
CA ILE A 75 -13.41 -0.49 32.65
C ILE A 75 -12.77 -0.31 34.03
N HIS A 76 -11.47 -0.59 34.11
CA HIS A 76 -10.72 -0.55 35.37
C HIS A 76 -10.17 0.85 35.70
N ARG A 77 -10.33 1.82 34.80
CA ARG A 77 -9.76 3.18 34.90
C ARG A 77 -8.24 3.16 35.14
N ASP A 78 -7.56 2.23 34.49
CA ASP A 78 -6.12 2.07 34.59
C ASP A 78 -5.42 2.98 33.56
N ASN A 79 -4.89 4.10 34.05
CA ASN A 79 -4.17 5.07 33.22
C ASN A 79 -2.86 4.52 32.65
N SER A 80 -2.23 3.53 33.32
CA SER A 80 -0.99 2.93 32.84
C SER A 80 -1.27 2.04 31.62
N LEU A 81 -2.28 1.18 31.72
CA LEU A 81 -2.75 0.36 30.61
C LEU A 81 -3.32 1.22 29.48
N GLN A 82 -4.01 2.32 29.81
CA GLN A 82 -4.51 3.27 28.80
C GLN A 82 -3.36 3.88 28.00
N GLY A 83 -2.26 4.29 28.66
CA GLY A 83 -1.09 4.84 27.97
C GLY A 83 -0.46 3.83 27.00
N VAL A 84 -0.35 2.57 27.42
CA VAL A 84 0.16 1.47 26.56
C VAL A 84 -0.79 1.22 25.38
N ALA A 85 -2.08 1.10 25.64
CA ALA A 85 -3.08 0.85 24.60
C ALA A 85 -3.15 1.98 23.57
N LEU A 86 -3.02 3.25 24.00
CA LEU A 86 -2.95 4.41 23.10
C LEU A 86 -1.66 4.44 22.28
N LYS A 87 -0.55 3.94 22.84
CA LYS A 87 0.71 3.80 22.09
C LYS A 87 0.55 2.76 20.99
N TRP A 88 0.00 1.58 21.29
CA TRP A 88 -0.26 0.55 20.29
C TRP A 88 -1.25 1.02 19.22
N LEU A 89 -2.31 1.73 19.62
CA LEU A 89 -3.26 2.31 18.67
C LEU A 89 -2.59 3.31 17.72
N ARG A 90 -1.65 4.13 18.21
CA ARG A 90 -0.89 5.05 17.35
C ARG A 90 -0.02 4.29 16.35
N GLU A 91 0.74 3.30 16.82
CA GLU A 91 1.58 2.45 15.95
C GLU A 91 0.75 1.75 14.87
N HIS A 92 -0.45 1.27 15.22
CA HIS A 92 -1.41 0.70 14.28
C HIS A 92 -1.89 1.70 13.22
N VAL A 93 -2.28 2.90 13.63
CA VAL A 93 -2.73 3.96 12.70
C VAL A 93 -1.61 4.37 11.74
N ASP A 94 -0.38 4.51 12.25
CA ASP A 94 0.78 4.87 11.43
C ASP A 94 1.07 3.80 10.36
N GLN A 95 0.96 2.51 10.72
CA GLN A 95 1.10 1.39 9.77
C GLN A 95 -0.03 1.36 8.74
N CYS A 96 -1.28 1.55 9.20
CA CYS A 96 -2.44 1.56 8.32
C CYS A 96 -2.37 2.69 7.28
N GLN A 97 -1.71 3.81 7.57
CA GLN A 97 -1.65 4.95 6.67
C GLN A 97 -0.97 4.61 5.33
N GLU A 98 0.15 3.89 5.37
CA GLU A 98 0.88 3.50 4.16
C GLU A 98 0.11 2.47 3.33
N GLU A 99 -0.47 1.47 4.00
CA GLU A 99 -1.27 0.42 3.36
C GLU A 99 -2.55 0.99 2.73
N PHE A 100 -3.27 1.83 3.48
CA PHE A 100 -4.46 2.50 2.98
C PHE A 100 -4.15 3.39 1.78
N ALA A 101 -3.06 4.16 1.83
CA ALA A 101 -2.67 4.99 0.69
C ALA A 101 -2.38 4.16 -0.57
N ALA A 102 -1.81 2.95 -0.41
CA ALA A 102 -1.60 2.04 -1.52
C ALA A 102 -2.93 1.49 -2.09
N GLU A 103 -3.81 0.97 -1.22
CA GLU A 103 -5.13 0.44 -1.64
C GLU A 103 -6.00 1.52 -2.28
N GLU A 104 -5.96 2.74 -1.76
CA GLU A 104 -6.72 3.87 -2.28
C GLU A 104 -6.23 4.32 -3.66
N VAL A 105 -4.91 4.31 -3.88
CA VAL A 105 -4.35 4.58 -5.21
C VAL A 105 -4.78 3.51 -6.21
N GLU A 106 -4.76 2.24 -5.83
CA GLU A 106 -5.24 1.16 -6.69
C GLU A 106 -6.73 1.32 -7.01
N ARG A 107 -7.56 1.67 -6.01
CA ARG A 107 -8.98 1.97 -6.19
C ARG A 107 -9.20 3.13 -7.16
N ARG A 108 -8.44 4.22 -7.03
CA ARG A 108 -8.54 5.38 -7.93
C ARG A 108 -8.12 5.05 -9.36
N ILE A 109 -7.08 4.23 -9.53
CA ILE A 109 -6.65 3.75 -10.85
C ILE A 109 -7.74 2.86 -11.48
N ALA A 110 -8.36 1.97 -10.71
CA ALA A 110 -9.44 1.12 -11.20
C ALA A 110 -10.71 1.93 -11.54
N ALA A 111 -10.97 3.02 -10.81
CA ALA A 111 -12.11 3.91 -11.04
C ALA A 111 -11.86 4.95 -12.13
N ALA A 112 -10.62 5.14 -12.58
CA ALA A 112 -10.31 6.05 -13.68
C ALA A 112 -10.98 5.51 -14.96
N PRO A 113 -11.98 6.21 -15.53
CA PRO A 113 -12.58 5.78 -16.78
C PRO A 113 -11.47 5.67 -17.83
N LEU A 114 -11.47 4.58 -18.60
CA LEU A 114 -10.69 4.48 -19.83
C LEU A 114 -11.09 5.69 -20.67
N GLN A 115 -10.26 6.73 -20.63
CA GLN A 115 -10.50 7.96 -21.36
C GLN A 115 -10.48 7.54 -22.84
N GLU A 116 -11.67 7.39 -23.43
CA GLU A 116 -11.83 7.12 -24.84
C GLU A 116 -11.08 8.23 -25.58
N LEU A 117 -9.94 7.86 -26.15
CA LEU A 117 -9.19 8.73 -27.04
C LEU A 117 -10.14 9.13 -28.18
N PRO A 118 -10.35 10.43 -28.44
CA PRO A 118 -11.06 10.83 -29.64
C PRO A 118 -10.28 10.29 -30.85
N GLN A 119 -10.96 9.47 -31.67
CA GLN A 119 -10.45 8.98 -32.95
C GLN A 119 -10.30 10.12 -33.95
#